data_AF-A0A7K4EX04-F1
#
_entry.id   AF-A0A7K4EX04-F1
#
_cell.length_a   1.000
_cell.length_b   1.000
_cell.length_c   1.000
_cell.angle_alpha   90.00
_cell.angle_beta   90.00
_cell.angle_gamma   90.00
#
_symmetry.space_group_name_H-M   'P 1'
#
loop_
_entity.id
_entity.type
_entity.pdbx_description
1 polymer ?
#
loop_
_entity_poly.entity_id
_entity_poly.type
_entity_poly.pdbx_seq_one_letter_code
_entity_poly.pdbx_strand_id
1 'polypeptide(L)'
;TLDRATGFSTILGGTPVDFNDVLAGFDKYDIIFVATTCDYFLITFDRIHLVMEEKKKGTLILDLSEPRTVDEGITALPGIKLLFRDQVAELYEESVKARVGIVPAVEKIIDKELPVLSARMKRLDA
;
A
#
# COMPACT_ATOMS: atom_id res chain seq x y z
N THR A 1 -12.71 6.68 7.46
CA THR A 1 -13.99 7.37 7.68
C THR A 1 -14.40 8.06 6.40
N LEU A 2 -15.70 8.29 6.21
CA LEU A 2 -16.24 8.93 5.02
C LEU A 2 -15.70 10.37 4.82
N ASP A 3 -15.50 11.11 5.91
CA ASP A 3 -14.91 12.46 5.86
C ASP A 3 -13.50 12.45 5.25
N ARG A 4 -12.65 11.50 5.66
CA ARG A 4 -11.30 11.37 5.11
C ARG A 4 -11.33 10.97 3.64
N ALA A 5 -12.25 10.07 3.26
CA ALA A 5 -12.44 9.70 1.86
C ALA A 5 -12.88 10.91 1.02
N THR A 6 -13.80 11.72 1.53
CA THR A 6 -14.27 12.95 0.86
C THR A 6 -13.13 13.94 0.64
N GLY A 7 -12.28 14.15 1.66
CA GLY A 7 -11.09 14.99 1.53
C GLY A 7 -10.13 14.51 0.45
N PHE A 8 -9.86 13.20 0.41
CA PHE A 8 -9.00 12.59 -0.62
C PHE A 8 -9.60 12.71 -2.03
N SER A 9 -10.89 12.42 -2.17
CA SER A 9 -11.62 12.49 -3.43
C SER A 9 -11.73 13.91 -4.01
N THR A 10 -11.68 14.95 -3.16
CA THR A 10 -11.67 16.35 -3.61
C THR A 10 -10.44 16.68 -4.46
N ILE A 11 -9.29 16.07 -4.13
CA ILE A 11 -8.01 16.34 -4.80
C ILE A 11 -7.87 15.48 -6.07
N LEU A 12 -8.28 14.21 -6.00
CA LEU A 12 -7.99 13.21 -7.04
C LEU A 12 -9.17 12.89 -7.95
N GLY A 13 -10.36 13.44 -7.67
CA GLY A 13 -11.54 13.28 -8.52
C GLY A 13 -12.17 11.88 -8.43
N GLY A 14 -12.76 11.56 -7.27
CA GLY A 14 -13.45 10.28 -7.05
C GLY A 14 -14.74 10.41 -6.26
N THR A 15 -15.45 9.29 -6.10
CA THR A 15 -16.67 9.21 -5.26
C THR A 15 -16.33 8.50 -3.96
N PRO A 16 -16.42 9.17 -2.80
CA PRO A 16 -16.20 8.52 -1.52
C PRO A 16 -17.33 7.51 -1.26
N VAL A 17 -16.98 6.34 -0.71
CA VAL A 17 -17.90 5.24 -0.41
C VAL A 17 -17.65 4.73 1.01
N ASP A 18 -18.71 4.22 1.65
CA ASP A 18 -18.55 3.53 2.94
C ASP A 18 -17.76 2.24 2.75
N PHE A 19 -16.95 1.89 3.76
CA PHE A 19 -16.11 0.69 3.68
C PHE A 19 -16.93 -0.60 3.57
N ASN A 20 -18.10 -0.67 4.21
CA ASN A 20 -18.94 -1.86 4.13
C ASN A 20 -19.55 -2.03 2.74
N ASP A 21 -19.89 -0.92 2.08
CA ASP A 21 -20.42 -0.93 0.71
C ASP A 21 -19.38 -1.40 -0.31
N VAL A 22 -18.09 -1.14 -0.04
CA VAL A 22 -16.98 -1.63 -0.89
C VAL A 22 -16.96 -3.16 -0.93
N LEU A 23 -17.16 -3.82 0.20
CA LEU A 23 -17.13 -5.29 0.27
C LEU A 23 -18.38 -5.91 -0.34
N ALA A 24 -19.54 -5.28 -0.16
CA ALA A 24 -20.79 -5.73 -0.76
C ALA A 24 -20.80 -5.57 -2.30
N GLY A 25 -20.08 -4.57 -2.83
CA GLY A 25 -19.95 -4.31 -4.26
C GLY A 25 -18.57 -4.66 -4.83
N PHE A 26 -17.85 -5.62 -4.24
CA PHE A 26 -16.46 -5.91 -4.59
C PHE A 26 -16.28 -6.33 -6.05
N ASP A 27 -17.31 -6.95 -6.64
CA ASP A 27 -17.38 -7.36 -8.04
C ASP A 27 -17.30 -6.19 -9.04
N LYS A 28 -17.64 -4.98 -8.61
CA LYS A 28 -17.70 -3.79 -9.47
C LYS A 28 -16.33 -3.19 -9.79
N TYR A 29 -15.26 -3.57 -9.08
CA TYR A 29 -13.96 -2.92 -9.20
C TYR A 29 -12.96 -3.73 -10.01
N ASP A 30 -12.48 -3.22 -11.14
CA ASP A 30 -11.49 -3.92 -11.97
C ASP A 30 -10.07 -3.89 -11.38
N ILE A 31 -9.72 -2.80 -10.70
CA ILE A 31 -8.40 -2.56 -10.11
C ILE A 31 -8.63 -2.01 -8.69
N ILE A 32 -8.00 -2.64 -7.71
CA ILE A 32 -8.13 -2.29 -6.30
C ILE A 32 -6.73 -2.04 -5.73
N PHE A 33 -6.54 -0.87 -5.13
CA PHE A 33 -5.36 -0.55 -4.34
C PHE A 33 -5.73 -0.63 -2.86
N VAL A 34 -5.01 -1.43 -2.10
CA VAL A 34 -5.19 -1.57 -0.65
C VAL A 34 -3.98 -0.96 0.02
N ALA A 35 -4.19 0.09 0.81
CA ALA A 35 -3.10 0.83 1.47
C ALA A 35 -3.56 1.27 2.86
N THR A 36 -3.70 0.30 3.76
CA THR A 36 -4.20 0.52 5.11
C THR A 36 -3.11 0.25 6.14
N THR A 37 -3.37 0.65 7.40
CA THR A 37 -2.49 0.39 8.54
C THR A 37 -3.09 -0.65 9.49
N CYS A 38 -4.02 -1.49 9.01
CA CYS A 38 -4.60 -2.57 9.82
C CYS A 38 -3.56 -3.68 10.05
N ASP A 39 -3.65 -4.31 11.21
CA ASP A 39 -2.83 -5.46 11.60
C ASP A 39 -3.55 -6.81 11.42
N TYR A 40 -4.66 -6.79 10.67
CA TYR A 40 -5.47 -7.96 10.34
C TYR A 40 -5.93 -7.93 8.88
N PHE A 41 -6.35 -9.09 8.36
CA PHE A 41 -6.86 -9.20 7.00
C PHE A 41 -8.25 -8.55 6.88
N LEU A 42 -8.32 -7.50 6.07
CA LEU A 42 -9.56 -6.82 5.71
C LEU A 42 -10.29 -7.57 4.59
N ILE A 43 -9.55 -8.11 3.63
CA ILE A 43 -10.11 -8.80 2.48
C ILE A 43 -9.69 -10.27 2.59
N THR A 44 -10.67 -11.15 2.78
CA THR A 44 -10.49 -12.60 2.92
C THR A 44 -11.42 -13.34 1.97
N PHE A 45 -11.10 -14.60 1.68
CA PHE A 45 -11.91 -15.44 0.79
C PHE A 45 -13.39 -15.45 1.22
N ASP A 46 -13.65 -15.75 2.49
CA ASP A 46 -15.01 -15.86 3.04
C ASP A 46 -15.83 -14.58 2.84
N ARG A 47 -15.18 -13.41 2.91
CA ARG A 47 -15.88 -12.12 2.79
C ARG A 47 -16.28 -11.76 1.36
N ILE A 48 -15.51 -12.19 0.36
CA ILE A 48 -15.70 -11.73 -1.02
C ILE A 48 -16.15 -12.83 -2.00
N HIS A 49 -16.02 -14.12 -1.66
CA HIS A 49 -16.26 -15.20 -2.61
C HIS A 49 -17.65 -15.14 -3.25
N LEU A 50 -18.72 -14.97 -2.45
CA LEU A 50 -20.09 -14.90 -2.95
C LEU A 50 -20.31 -13.74 -3.93
N VAL A 51 -19.81 -12.54 -3.59
CA VAL A 51 -19.98 -11.35 -4.44
C VAL A 51 -19.18 -11.51 -5.74
N MET A 52 -18.02 -12.16 -5.67
CA MET A 52 -17.14 -12.35 -6.82
C MET A 52 -17.65 -13.41 -7.82
N GLU A 53 -18.60 -14.28 -7.45
CA GLU A 53 -19.17 -15.29 -8.37
C GLU A 53 -19.85 -14.65 -9.59
N GLU A 54 -20.48 -13.49 -9.42
CA GLU A 54 -21.17 -12.79 -10.51
C GLU A 54 -20.19 -12.11 -11.48
N LYS A 55 -18.92 -11.95 -11.07
CA LYS A 55 -17.93 -11.21 -11.83
C LYS A 55 -17.30 -12.05 -12.93
N LYS A 56 -17.53 -11.63 -14.18
CA LYS A 56 -16.92 -12.26 -15.37
C LYS A 56 -15.56 -11.68 -15.76
N LYS A 57 -15.29 -10.43 -15.37
CA LYS A 57 -14.06 -9.72 -15.71
C LYS A 57 -13.02 -9.91 -14.61
N GLY A 58 -11.75 -10.05 -14.98
CA GLY A 58 -10.66 -10.18 -14.02
C GLY A 58 -10.51 -8.95 -13.13
N THR A 59 -10.01 -9.16 -11.91
CA THR A 59 -9.72 -8.12 -10.92
C THR A 59 -8.24 -8.15 -10.56
N LEU A 60 -7.57 -7.00 -10.68
CA LEU A 60 -6.22 -6.81 -10.17
C LEU A 60 -6.29 -6.17 -8.79
N ILE A 61 -5.68 -6.79 -7.79
CA ILE A 61 -5.58 -6.27 -6.44
C ILE A 61 -4.09 -6.03 -6.16
N LEU A 62 -3.76 -4.80 -5.77
CA LEU A 62 -2.43 -4.43 -5.34
C LEU A 62 -2.47 -4.04 -3.87
N ASP A 63 -1.93 -4.89 -3.01
CA ASP A 63 -1.79 -4.59 -1.58
C ASP A 63 -0.44 -3.93 -1.30
N LEU A 64 -0.53 -2.65 -0.94
CA LEU A 64 0.57 -1.76 -0.59
C LEU A 64 0.77 -1.64 0.93
N SER A 65 -0.06 -2.32 1.72
CA SER A 65 -0.09 -2.23 3.19
C SER A 65 1.09 -2.97 3.83
N GLU A 66 1.50 -2.50 5.01
CA GLU A 66 2.49 -3.17 5.87
C GLU A 66 2.03 -3.07 7.33
N PRO A 67 1.61 -4.18 7.97
CA PRO A 67 1.53 -5.55 7.44
C PRO A 67 0.49 -5.71 6.32
N ARG A 68 0.57 -6.80 5.55
CA ARG A 68 -0.40 -7.14 4.49
C ARG A 68 -1.80 -7.28 5.07
N THR A 69 -2.79 -6.75 4.34
CA THR A 69 -4.19 -6.71 4.78
C THR A 69 -5.14 -7.44 3.84
N VAL A 70 -4.61 -8.01 2.77
CA VAL A 70 -5.31 -8.95 1.89
C VAL A 70 -4.77 -10.35 2.14
N ASP A 71 -5.66 -11.28 2.47
CA ASP A 71 -5.33 -12.69 2.61
C ASP A 71 -5.06 -13.32 1.23
N GLU A 72 -3.95 -14.04 1.08
CA GLU A 72 -3.57 -14.72 -0.16
C GLU A 72 -4.59 -15.79 -0.60
N GLY A 73 -5.40 -16.31 0.33
CA GLY A 73 -6.48 -17.26 0.05
C GLY A 73 -7.47 -16.80 -1.02
N ILE A 74 -7.61 -15.48 -1.24
CA ILE A 74 -8.49 -14.96 -2.30
C ILE A 74 -8.03 -15.34 -3.72
N THR A 75 -6.76 -15.70 -3.90
CA THR A 75 -6.22 -16.10 -5.22
C THR A 75 -6.82 -17.42 -5.73
N ALA A 76 -7.49 -18.18 -4.87
CA ALA A 76 -8.28 -19.34 -5.27
C ALA A 76 -9.54 -18.96 -6.07
N LEU A 77 -10.00 -17.70 -5.99
CA LEU A 77 -11.13 -17.22 -6.77
C LEU A 77 -10.73 -16.98 -8.23
N PRO A 78 -11.53 -17.43 -9.21
CA PRO A 78 -11.22 -17.25 -10.61
C PRO A 78 -11.18 -15.76 -10.97
N GLY A 79 -10.20 -15.38 -11.79
CA GLY A 79 -10.07 -14.01 -12.28
C GLY A 79 -9.46 -13.01 -11.30
N ILE A 80 -9.03 -13.42 -10.10
CA ILE A 80 -8.24 -12.56 -9.20
C ILE A 80 -6.75 -12.66 -9.52
N LYS A 81 -6.11 -11.50 -9.69
CA LYS A 81 -4.66 -11.35 -9.66
C LYS A 81 -4.29 -10.49 -8.47
N LEU A 82 -3.59 -11.06 -7.49
CA LEU A 82 -3.08 -10.34 -6.33
C LEU A 82 -1.59 -10.05 -6.52
N LEU A 83 -1.18 -8.81 -6.27
CA LEU A 83 0.20 -8.37 -6.23
C LEU A 83 0.45 -7.64 -4.91
N PHE A 84 1.69 -7.69 -4.46
CA PHE A 84 2.17 -6.99 -3.28
C PHE A 84 3.18 -5.89 -3.63
N ARG A 85 3.41 -4.96 -2.69
CA ARG A 85 4.31 -3.81 -2.86
C ARG A 85 5.72 -4.19 -3.33
N ASP A 86 6.28 -5.25 -2.75
CA ASP A 86 7.62 -5.78 -3.04
C ASP A 86 7.76 -6.24 -4.49
N GLN A 87 6.74 -6.92 -5.03
CA GLN A 87 6.73 -7.41 -6.41
C GLN A 87 6.64 -6.27 -7.44
N VAL A 88 6.10 -5.11 -7.07
CA VAL A 88 6.08 -3.92 -7.94
C VAL A 88 7.44 -3.22 -7.95
N ALA A 89 8.19 -3.28 -6.85
CA ALA A 89 9.50 -2.64 -6.74
C ALA A 89 10.56 -3.29 -7.65
N GLU A 90 10.46 -4.59 -7.91
CA GLU A 90 11.37 -5.32 -8.82
C GLU A 90 11.27 -4.86 -10.27
N LEU A 91 10.15 -4.29 -10.70
CA LEU A 91 9.95 -3.78 -12.07
C LEU A 91 10.61 -2.40 -12.32
N TYR A 92 11.21 -1.78 -11.31
CA TYR A 92 11.70 -0.40 -11.33
C TYR A 92 13.25 -0.26 -11.35
N GLU A 93 13.96 -1.13 -12.07
CA GLU A 93 15.43 -1.05 -12.21
C GLU A 93 15.93 0.31 -12.78
N GLU A 94 15.15 0.99 -13.62
CA GLU A 94 15.54 2.30 -14.17
C GLU A 94 15.50 3.45 -13.14
N SER A 95 14.60 3.39 -12.15
CA SER A 95 14.51 4.42 -11.10
C SER A 95 15.58 4.30 -10.02
N VAL A 96 16.21 3.13 -9.89
CA VAL A 96 17.30 2.90 -8.93
C VAL A 96 18.54 3.70 -9.34
N LYS A 97 18.90 3.74 -10.63
CA LYS A 97 20.09 4.46 -11.12
C LYS A 97 20.06 5.96 -10.81
N ALA A 98 18.89 6.61 -10.95
CA ALA A 98 18.74 8.02 -10.64
C ALA A 98 18.87 8.31 -9.13
N ARG A 99 18.40 7.40 -8.26
CA ARG A 99 18.54 7.52 -6.80
C ARG A 99 19.96 7.24 -6.32
N VAL A 100 20.69 6.30 -6.95
CA VAL A 100 22.10 6.01 -6.63
C VAL A 100 22.98 7.26 -6.80
N GLY A 101 22.74 8.09 -7.82
CA GLY A 101 23.48 9.33 -8.02
C GLY A 101 23.29 10.38 -6.91
N ILE A 102 22.22 10.28 -6.11
CA ILE A 102 21.91 11.19 -5.00
C ILE A 102 22.57 10.72 -3.69
N VAL A 103 22.93 9.44 -3.59
CA VAL A 103 23.52 8.83 -2.38
C VAL A 103 24.74 9.61 -1.86
N PRO A 104 25.74 10.01 -2.68
CA PRO A 104 26.91 10.72 -2.18
C PRO A 104 26.57 12.09 -1.55
N ALA A 105 25.55 12.76 -2.09
CA ALA A 105 25.09 14.05 -1.53
C ALA A 105 24.38 13.85 -0.18
N VAL A 106 23.62 12.77 -0.03
CA VAL A 106 22.93 12.42 1.21
C VAL A 106 23.92 11.96 2.29
N GLU A 107 24.90 11.13 1.95
CA GLU A 107 25.96 10.69 2.86
C GLU A 107 26.72 11.89 3.45
N LYS A 108 27.04 12.89 2.62
CA LYS A 108 27.70 14.12 3.08
C LYS A 108 26.87 14.91 4.09
N ILE A 109 25.54 14.87 3.98
CA ILE A 109 24.63 15.50 4.96
C ILE A 109 24.65 14.70 6.26
N ILE A 110 24.58 13.37 6.18
CA ILE A 110 24.62 12.47 7.34
C ILE A 110 25.95 12.62 8.10
N ASP A 111 27.08 12.62 7.41
CA ASP A 111 28.41 12.77 8.00
C ASP A 111 28.59 14.11 8.73
N LYS A 112 27.93 15.16 8.26
CA LYS A 112 27.95 16.46 8.92
C LYS A 112 27.15 16.46 10.22
N GLU A 113 26.02 15.77 10.26
CA GLU A 113 25.11 15.76 11.42
C GLU A 113 25.50 14.71 12.48
N LEU A 114 26.17 13.63 12.09
CA LEU A 114 26.64 12.55 12.97
C LEU A 114 27.48 13.03 14.17
N PRO A 115 28.50 13.90 13.99
CA PRO A 115 29.29 14.44 15.11
C PRO A 115 28.46 15.30 16.07
N VAL A 116 27.50 16.07 15.54
CA VAL A 116 26.61 16.93 16.35
C VAL A 116 25.70 16.07 17.22
N LEU A 117 25.12 15.02 16.65
CA LEU A 117 24.31 14.06 17.39
C LEU A 117 25.14 13.32 18.44
N SER A 118 26.33 12.84 18.08
CA SER A 118 27.25 12.13 18.99
C SER A 118 27.67 12.99 20.19
N ALA A 119 27.95 14.27 19.96
CA ALA A 119 28.30 15.21 21.02
C ALA A 119 27.12 15.51 21.97
N ARG A 120 25.89 15.53 21.45
CA ARG A 120 24.67 15.68 22.26
C ARG A 120 24.42 14.44 23.12
N MET A 121 24.56 13.24 22.56
CA MET A 121 24.35 11.99 23.31
C MET A 121 25.37 11.85 24.45
N LYS A 122 26.65 12.12 24.21
CA LYS A 122 27.69 12.13 25.26
C LYS A 122 27.43 13.11 26.41
N ARG A 123 26.66 14.18 26.18
CA ARG A 123 26.26 15.15 27.20
C ARG A 123 25.02 14.73 27.99
N LEU A 124 24.21 13.80 27.47
CA LEU A 124 23.06 13.23 28.17
C LEU A 124 23.45 12.05 29.07
N ASP A 125 24.53 11.35 28.72
CA ASP A 125 25.06 10.21 29.50
C ASP A 125 26.01 10.63 30.65
N ALA A 126 26.26 11.93 30.82
CA ALA A 126 27.14 12.52 31.84
C ALA A 126 26.33 13.31 32.87
#